data_AF-A0A512DV89-F1
#
_entry.id   AF-A0A512DV89-F1
#
_cell.length_a   1.000
_cell.length_b   1.000
_cell.length_c   1.000
_cell.angle_alpha   90.00
_cell.angle_beta   90.00
_cell.angle_gamma   90.00
#
_symmetry.space_group_name_H-M   'P 1'
#
loop_
_entity.id
_entity.type
_entity.pdbx_description
1 polymer ?
#
loop_
_entity_poly.entity_id
_entity_poly.type
_entity_poly.pdbx_seq_one_letter_code
_entity_poly.pdbx_strand_id
1 'polypeptide(L)' 'MTVSRRQESDGQESRGQTAVIRTYRELRGKGQPDRFALEAALTVYFWHHPLAPAAEAGQIVAGWVRASGTGDATFH' A
#
# COMPACT_ATOMS: atom_id res chain seq x y z
N MET A 1 -7.23 -15.64 32.96
CA MET A 1 -7.92 -14.69 32.05
C MET A 1 -6.86 -14.08 31.16
N THR A 2 -6.63 -14.66 29.98
CA THR A 2 -5.58 -14.23 29.05
C THR A 2 -6.18 -13.19 28.13
N VAL A 3 -5.70 -11.94 28.22
CA VAL A 3 -6.18 -10.84 27.40
C VAL A 3 -5.76 -11.10 25.95
N SER A 4 -6.76 -11.28 25.08
CA SER A 4 -6.62 -11.42 23.64
C SER A 4 -6.09 -10.13 23.01
N ARG A 5 -4.76 -9.95 23.00
CA ARG A 5 -4.11 -8.98 22.11
C ARG A 5 -4.19 -9.52 20.68
N ARG A 6 -5.19 -9.13 19.90
CA ARG A 6 -5.29 -9.52 18.47
C ARG A 6 -5.80 -8.43 17.51
N GLN A 7 -5.99 -7.18 17.90
CA GLN A 7 -6.63 -6.22 16.96
C GLN A 7 -5.93 -4.85 16.83
N GLU A 8 -4.67 -4.73 17.20
CA GLU A 8 -3.94 -3.45 17.10
C GLU A 8 -3.13 -3.28 15.81
N SER A 9 -2.97 -4.34 15.01
CA SER A 9 -2.19 -4.30 13.75
C SER A 9 -2.99 -3.83 12.53
N ASP A 10 -4.31 -4.06 12.50
CA ASP A 10 -5.19 -3.84 11.33
C ASP A 10 -5.43 -2.34 11.02
N GLY A 11 -5.45 -1.50 12.08
CA GLY A 11 -5.67 -0.05 11.96
C GLY A 11 -4.45 0.75 11.48
N GLN A 12 -3.24 0.24 11.68
CA GLN A 12 -2.00 0.93 11.27
C GLN A 12 -1.68 0.63 9.79
N GLU A 13 -1.95 -0.59 9.34
CA GLU A 13 -1.86 -0.98 7.93
C GLU A 13 -2.82 -0.15 7.05
N SER A 14 -4.05 0.08 7.53
CA SER A 14 -5.08 0.84 6.80
C SER A 14 -4.70 2.30 6.49
N ARG A 15 -3.96 2.97 7.40
CA ARG A 15 -3.54 4.37 7.21
C ARG A 15 -2.38 4.49 6.22
N GLY A 16 -1.39 3.61 6.35
CA GLY A 16 -0.29 3.51 5.39
C GLY A 16 -0.80 3.13 4.00
N GLN A 17 -1.66 2.13 3.92
CA GLN A 17 -2.28 1.66 2.67
C GLN A 17 -3.02 2.78 1.93
N THR A 18 -3.84 3.56 2.63
CA THR A 18 -4.59 4.66 2.00
C THR A 18 -3.65 5.73 1.44
N ALA A 19 -2.59 6.11 2.19
CA ALA A 19 -1.60 7.09 1.77
C ALA A 19 -0.79 6.62 0.56
N VAL A 20 -0.39 5.34 0.56
CA VAL A 20 0.38 4.70 -0.52
C VAL A 20 -0.45 4.60 -1.80
N ILE A 21 -1.70 4.12 -1.72
CA ILE A 21 -2.62 4.03 -2.87
C ILE A 21 -2.90 5.42 -3.45
N ARG A 22 -3.16 6.41 -2.59
CA ARG A 22 -3.41 7.78 -3.04
C ARG A 22 -2.20 8.34 -3.80
N THR A 23 -1.00 8.19 -3.25
CA THR A 23 0.26 8.62 -3.89
C THR A 23 0.44 7.96 -5.25
N TYR A 24 0.23 6.65 -5.34
CA TYR A 24 0.30 5.91 -6.60
C TYR A 24 -0.68 6.44 -7.65
N ARG A 25 -1.95 6.64 -7.26
CA ARG A 25 -3.00 7.14 -8.16
C ARG A 25 -2.74 8.56 -8.62
N GLU A 26 -2.27 9.44 -7.74
CA GLU A 26 -1.95 10.83 -8.12
C GLU A 26 -0.77 10.89 -9.10
N LEU A 27 0.25 10.05 -8.93
CA LEU A 27 1.38 9.98 -9.87
C LEU A 27 0.95 9.40 -11.22
N ARG A 28 0.13 8.34 -11.22
CA ARG A 28 -0.46 7.80 -12.44
C ARG A 28 -1.35 8.81 -13.16
N GLY A 29 -2.18 9.55 -12.43
CA GLY A 29 -3.03 10.61 -12.99
C GLY A 29 -2.24 11.77 -13.62
N LYS A 30 -0.99 11.97 -13.18
CA LYS A 30 -0.04 12.93 -13.78
C LYS A 30 0.74 12.37 -14.97
N GLY A 31 0.47 11.13 -15.39
CA GLY A 31 1.16 10.47 -16.50
C GLY A 31 2.54 9.90 -16.14
N GLN A 32 2.87 9.75 -14.85
CA GLN A 32 4.11 9.11 -14.46
C GLN A 32 4.07 7.60 -14.75
N PRO A 33 5.20 7.00 -15.16
CA PRO A 33 5.30 5.55 -15.35
C PRO A 33 5.04 4.80 -14.03
N ASP A 34 4.44 3.61 -14.11
CA ASP A 34 4.07 2.79 -12.95
C ASP A 34 5.25 2.55 -12.00
N ARG A 35 6.47 2.39 -12.54
CA ARG A 35 7.70 2.20 -11.74
C ARG A 35 7.96 3.38 -10.79
N PHE A 36 7.82 4.61 -11.28
CA PHE A 36 8.05 5.81 -10.46
C PHE A 36 6.91 6.02 -9.46
N ALA A 37 5.69 5.68 -9.85
CA ALA A 37 4.54 5.72 -8.94
C ALA A 37 4.71 4.72 -7.78
N LEU A 38 5.24 3.51 -8.06
CA LEU A 38 5.55 2.49 -7.07
C LEU A 38 6.72 2.90 -6.15
N GLU A 39 7.80 3.46 -6.70
CA GLU A 39 8.94 3.93 -5.88
C GLU A 39 8.53 5.04 -4.90
N ALA A 40 7.69 5.98 -5.34
CA ALA A 40 7.16 7.01 -4.45
C ALA A 40 6.21 6.43 -3.38
N ALA A 41 5.38 5.45 -3.77
CA ALA A 41 4.50 4.74 -2.85
C ALA A 41 5.30 3.94 -1.79
N LEU A 42 6.42 3.33 -2.17
CA LEU A 42 7.36 2.68 -1.26
C LEU A 42 8.02 3.66 -0.32
N THR A 43 8.41 4.84 -0.81
CA THR A 43 8.97 5.90 0.04
C THR A 43 8.01 6.28 1.18
N VAL A 44 6.72 6.43 0.87
CA VAL A 44 5.67 6.68 1.88
C VAL A 44 5.54 5.50 2.84
N TYR A 45 5.61 4.26 2.35
CA TYR A 45 5.58 3.07 3.20
C TYR A 45 6.77 3.03 4.18
N PHE A 46 7.99 3.34 3.72
CA PHE A 46 9.19 3.38 4.56
C PHE A 46 9.18 4.47 5.62
N TRP A 47 8.48 5.59 5.40
CA TRP A 47 8.32 6.62 6.43
C TRP A 47 7.58 6.09 7.66
N HIS A 48 6.67 5.14 7.46
CA HIS A 48 5.94 4.47 8.54
C HIS A 48 6.66 3.21 9.03
N HIS A 49 7.43 2.54 8.16
CA HIS A 49 8.13 1.30 8.44
C HIS A 49 9.60 1.36 7.99
N PRO A 50 10.47 2.11 8.69
CA PRO A 50 11.87 2.29 8.28
C PRO A 50 12.72 1.00 8.39
N LEU A 51 12.25 0.02 9.17
CA LEU A 51 12.90 -1.28 9.37
C LEU A 51 12.35 -2.39 8.46
N ALA A 52 11.36 -2.09 7.62
CA ALA A 52 10.79 -3.09 6.73
C ALA A 52 11.79 -3.47 5.62
N PRO A 53 11.92 -4.75 5.27
CA PRO A 53 12.74 -5.16 4.14
C PRO A 53 12.11 -4.70 2.82
N ALA A 54 12.93 -4.09 1.95
CA ALA A 54 12.44 -3.48 0.71
C ALA A 54 11.73 -4.45 -0.24
N ALA A 55 12.17 -5.71 -0.27
CA ALA A 55 11.53 -6.76 -1.04
C ALA A 55 10.10 -7.06 -0.56
N GLU A 56 9.87 -7.04 0.75
CA GLU A 56 8.55 -7.29 1.33
C GLU A 56 7.63 -6.08 1.16
N ALA A 57 8.17 -4.87 1.40
CA ALA A 57 7.47 -3.61 1.14
C ALA A 57 6.98 -3.53 -0.31
N GLY A 58 7.83 -3.91 -1.28
CA GLY A 58 7.48 -4.00 -2.71
C GLY A 58 6.26 -4.88 -2.97
N GLN A 59 6.23 -6.08 -2.39
CA GLN A 59 5.13 -7.03 -2.57
C GLN A 59 3.84 -6.55 -1.91
N ILE A 60 3.93 -5.98 -0.71
CA ILE A 60 2.78 -5.43 0.01
C ILE A 60 2.15 -4.26 -0.77
N VAL A 61 2.97 -3.29 -1.18
CA VAL A 61 2.51 -2.12 -1.94
C VAL A 61 1.93 -2.53 -3.30
N ALA A 62 2.57 -3.46 -4.01
CA ALA A 62 2.04 -3.99 -5.26
C ALA A 62 0.69 -4.70 -5.06
N GLY A 63 0.55 -5.46 -3.96
CA GLY A 63 -0.71 -6.09 -3.56
C GLY A 63 -1.83 -5.08 -3.33
N TRP A 64 -1.54 -3.99 -2.62
CA TRP A 64 -2.52 -2.92 -2.37
C TRP A 64 -2.91 -2.17 -3.64
N VAL A 65 -1.95 -1.85 -4.51
CA VAL A 65 -2.23 -1.19 -5.79
C VAL A 65 -3.12 -2.09 -6.66
N ARG A 66 -2.80 -3.39 -6.75
CA ARG A 66 -3.59 -4.37 -7.51
C ARG A 66 -5.00 -4.52 -6.93
N ALA A 67 -5.15 -4.62 -5.61
CA ALA A 67 -6.46 -4.66 -4.95
C ALA A 67 -7.27 -3.38 -5.18
N SER A 68 -6.62 -2.21 -5.13
CA SER A 68 -7.27 -0.90 -5.33
C SER A 68 -7.67 -0.62 -6.79
N GLY A 69 -6.99 -1.26 -7.74
CA GLY A 69 -7.35 -1.24 -9.16
C GLY A 69 -8.42 -2.26 -9.53
N THR A 70 -8.68 -3.26 -8.67
CA THR A 70 -9.71 -4.29 -8.89
C THR A 70 -11.08 -3.83 -8.37
N GLY A 71 -11.46 -2.60 -8.76
CA GLY A 71 -12.78 -2.04 -8.48
C GLY A 71 -13.77 -2.18 -9.65
N ASP A 72 -13.33 -2.68 -10.81
CA ASP A 72 -14.16 -2.81 -12.01
C ASP A 72 -13.66 -3.97 -12.89
N ALA A 73 -14.09 -5.19 -12.56
CA ALA A 73 -14.10 -6.32 -13.49
C ALA A 73 -15.02 -7.42 -12.94
N THR A 74 -16.28 -7.06 -12.69
CA THR A 74 -17.35 -8.06 -12.77
C THR A 74 -17.46 -8.45 -14.25
N PHE A 75 -16.86 -9.56 -14.64
CA PHE A 75 -17.25 -10.24 -15.87
C PHE A 75 -17.90 -11.58 -15.50
N HIS A 76 -19.20 -11.63 -15.83
CA HIS A 76 -20.19 -12.71 -15.79
C HIS A 76 -20.82 -13.09 -14.44
#